data_AF-A0AA41UXN9-F1
#
_entry.id   AF-A0AA41UXN9-F1
#
_cell.length_a   1.000
_cell.length_b   1.000
_cell.length_c   1.000
_cell.angle_alpha   90.00
_cell.angle_beta   90.00
_cell.angle_gamma   90.00
#
_symmetry.space_group_name_H-M   'P 1'
#
loop_
_entity.id
_entity.type
_entity.pdbx_description
1 polymer ?
#
loop_
_entity_poly.entity_id
_entity_poly.type
_entity_poly.pdbx_seq_one_letter_code
_entity_poly.pdbx_strand_id
1 'polypeptide(L)'
;MEEESAPNFPLPEAFLNFLNENGLDSSIYASTTTHTTPRYIRVKPSDGEAHIPELEAEINCKLDRVDWLPNFYSIPPHIQIASTNSYRQGNIYGMDAASGAAVLALNVVPGDHVLDLCAAPGAKLCMLADLLGPSGSLTGVDIAKHRLAACRTMLQKYSLGDRCRLFVADGTSFSLIPLGGNESENQCL
;
A
#
# COMPACT_ATOMS: atom_id res chain seq x y z
N MET A 1 -24.36 -26.45 -0.46
CA MET A 1 -23.00 -26.36 -1.01
C MET A 1 -22.09 -26.59 0.16
N GLU A 2 -21.44 -27.75 0.18
CA GLU A 2 -20.47 -28.11 1.20
C GLU A 2 -19.26 -27.17 1.06
N GLU A 3 -18.88 -26.48 2.14
CA GLU A 3 -17.62 -25.77 2.21
C GLU A 3 -16.49 -26.78 2.10
N GLU A 4 -15.82 -26.82 0.95
CA GLU A 4 -14.59 -27.58 0.76
C GLU A 4 -13.55 -26.98 1.70
N SER A 5 -13.30 -27.65 2.83
CA SER A 5 -12.32 -27.19 3.81
C SER A 5 -10.94 -27.22 3.16
N ALA A 6 -10.31 -26.04 3.06
CA ALA A 6 -8.96 -25.94 2.56
C ALA A 6 -8.06 -26.93 3.33
N PRO A 7 -7.20 -27.70 2.64
CA PRO A 7 -6.35 -28.67 3.31
C PRO A 7 -5.50 -27.97 4.38
N ASN A 8 -5.70 -28.38 5.63
CA ASN A 8 -4.97 -27.87 6.79
C ASN A 8 -3.56 -28.48 6.79
N PHE A 9 -2.68 -27.95 5.95
CA PHE A 9 -1.28 -28.35 5.95
C PHE A 9 -0.60 -27.79 7.21
N PRO A 10 0.12 -28.62 7.98
CA PRO A 10 0.88 -28.13 9.12
C PRO A 10 1.96 -27.16 8.65
N LEU A 11 2.22 -26.12 9.46
CA LEU A 11 3.30 -25.17 9.19
C LEU A 11 4.66 -25.92 9.16
N PRO A 12 5.63 -25.47 8.34
CA PRO A 12 6.95 -26.09 8.30
C PRO A 12 7.61 -26.09 9.69
N GLU A 13 8.28 -27.20 10.05
CA GLU A 13 8.93 -27.35 11.37
C GLU A 13 9.94 -26.24 11.66
N ALA A 14 10.74 -25.85 10.66
CA ALA A 14 11.68 -24.74 10.78
C ALA A 14 10.98 -23.41 11.14
N PHE A 15 9.77 -23.19 10.65
CA PHE A 15 8.98 -22.01 11.00
C PHE A 15 8.44 -22.10 12.42
N LEU A 16 7.93 -23.27 12.84
CA LEU A 16 7.46 -23.48 14.21
C LEU A 16 8.59 -23.28 15.24
N ASN A 17 9.79 -23.78 14.95
CA ASN A 17 10.97 -23.57 15.80
C ASN A 17 11.33 -22.08 15.88
N PHE A 18 11.35 -21.37 14.74
CA PHE A 18 11.56 -19.93 14.72
C PHE A 18 10.55 -19.17 15.58
N LEU A 19 9.25 -19.52 15.49
CA LEU A 19 8.21 -18.88 16.30
C LEU A 19 8.44 -19.12 17.79
N ASN A 20 8.72 -20.36 18.18
CA ASN A 20 8.99 -20.73 19.58
C ASN A 20 10.22 -20.00 20.14
N GLU A 21 11.32 -19.98 19.39
CA GLU A 21 12.56 -19.29 19.76
C GLU A 21 12.37 -17.77 19.95
N ASN A 22 11.42 -17.17 19.24
CA ASN A 22 11.09 -15.74 19.33
C ASN A 22 9.87 -15.44 20.22
N GLY A 23 9.33 -16.42 20.94
CA GLY A 23 8.18 -16.24 21.83
C GLY A 23 6.89 -15.87 21.10
N LEU A 24 6.76 -16.25 19.82
CA LEU A 24 5.60 -15.99 18.98
C LEU A 24 4.65 -17.18 19.03
N ASP A 25 3.37 -16.90 19.30
CA ASP A 25 2.34 -17.92 19.28
C ASP A 25 2.02 -18.37 17.84
N SER A 26 2.25 -19.65 17.54
CA SER A 26 1.91 -20.23 16.24
C SER A 26 0.42 -20.20 15.88
N SER A 27 -0.47 -20.08 16.87
CA SER A 27 -1.92 -20.04 16.64
C SER A 27 -2.37 -18.84 15.80
N ILE A 28 -1.57 -17.76 15.76
CA ILE A 28 -1.83 -16.58 14.92
C ILE A 28 -1.73 -16.89 13.42
N TYR A 29 -1.06 -17.98 13.05
CA TYR A 29 -0.94 -18.46 11.68
C TYR A 29 -1.89 -19.62 11.36
N ALA A 30 -2.76 -20.01 12.30
CA ALA A 30 -3.76 -21.04 12.06
C ALA A 30 -4.73 -20.63 10.95
N SER A 31 -5.24 -21.61 10.21
CA SER A 31 -6.20 -21.39 9.12
C SER A 31 -7.43 -20.59 9.56
N THR A 32 -7.92 -20.82 10.78
CA THR A 32 -9.00 -20.04 11.40
C THR A 32 -8.68 -18.55 11.51
N THR A 33 -7.44 -18.21 11.86
CA THR A 33 -6.97 -16.82 11.94
C THR A 33 -6.84 -16.19 10.55
N THR A 34 -6.43 -16.96 9.54
CA THR A 34 -6.36 -16.46 8.15
C THR A 34 -7.73 -16.09 7.57
N HIS A 35 -8.80 -16.77 7.99
CA HIS A 35 -10.17 -16.48 7.56
C HIS A 35 -10.82 -15.30 8.31
N THR A 36 -10.29 -14.91 9.46
CA THR A 36 -10.81 -13.80 10.29
C THR A 36 -9.96 -12.53 10.21
N THR A 37 -8.73 -12.63 9.66
CA THR A 37 -7.83 -11.49 9.53
C THR A 37 -8.48 -10.42 8.64
N PRO A 38 -8.70 -9.19 9.14
CA PRO A 38 -9.29 -8.13 8.35
C PRO A 38 -8.36 -7.74 7.20
N ARG A 39 -8.96 -7.24 6.12
CA ARG A 39 -8.23 -6.50 5.09
C ARG A 39 -8.30 -5.01 5.41
N TYR A 40 -7.36 -4.25 4.87
CA TYR A 40 -7.29 -2.82 5.10
C TYR A 40 -7.39 -2.05 3.80
N ILE A 41 -8.09 -0.91 3.87
CA ILE A 41 -8.16 0.08 2.81
C ILE A 41 -7.67 1.42 3.34
N ARG A 42 -7.08 2.19 2.43
CA ARG A 42 -6.77 3.60 2.65
C ARG A 42 -7.68 4.47 1.80
N VAL A 43 -8.27 5.49 2.42
CA VAL A 43 -9.00 6.56 1.76
C VAL A 43 -8.04 7.69 1.42
N LYS A 44 -8.16 8.27 0.23
CA LYS A 44 -7.28 9.35 -0.21
C LYS A 44 -7.60 10.65 0.57
N PRO A 45 -6.60 11.39 1.07
CA PRO A 45 -6.84 12.59 1.89
C PRO A 45 -7.60 13.72 1.18
N SER A 46 -7.43 13.87 -0.14
CA SER A 46 -8.08 14.95 -0.92
C SER A 46 -9.60 14.88 -0.92
N ASP A 47 -10.14 13.68 -0.71
CA ASP A 47 -11.57 13.39 -0.82
C ASP A 47 -12.19 13.21 0.59
N GLY A 48 -11.35 13.21 1.64
CA GLY A 48 -11.74 13.15 3.05
C GLY A 48 -12.60 11.95 3.43
N GLU A 49 -13.19 12.02 4.63
CA GLU A 49 -14.17 11.03 5.11
C GLU A 49 -15.55 11.16 4.42
N ALA A 50 -15.71 12.10 3.46
CA ALA A 50 -16.98 12.44 2.83
C ALA A 50 -17.58 11.28 2.01
N HIS A 51 -16.74 10.42 1.42
CA HIS A 51 -17.18 9.28 0.62
C HIS A 51 -17.39 7.99 1.41
N ILE A 52 -17.16 8.00 2.72
CA ILE A 52 -17.33 6.79 3.56
C ILE A 52 -18.76 6.27 3.52
N PRO A 53 -19.82 7.11 3.68
CA PRO A 53 -21.19 6.60 3.65
C PRO A 53 -21.56 5.96 2.30
N GLU A 54 -21.07 6.54 1.20
CA GLU A 54 -21.28 5.99 -0.16
C GLU A 54 -20.56 4.65 -0.30
N LEU A 55 -19.31 4.56 0.14
CA LEU A 55 -18.53 3.33 0.10
C LEU A 55 -19.16 2.23 0.95
N GLU A 56 -19.59 2.53 2.19
CA GLU A 56 -20.28 1.60 3.08
C GLU A 56 -21.56 1.05 2.44
N ALA A 57 -22.31 1.90 1.73
CA ALA A 57 -23.49 1.48 0.98
C ALA A 57 -23.13 0.59 -0.22
N GLU A 58 -22.04 0.88 -0.94
CA GLU A 58 -21.57 0.07 -2.08
C GLU A 58 -21.08 -1.31 -1.67
N ILE A 59 -20.43 -1.44 -0.50
CA ILE A 59 -19.94 -2.74 0.01
C ILE A 59 -20.92 -3.44 0.94
N ASN A 60 -22.04 -2.81 1.28
CA ASN A 60 -23.02 -3.29 2.25
C ASN A 60 -22.38 -3.71 3.59
N CYS A 61 -21.44 -2.90 4.07
CA CYS A 61 -20.66 -3.18 5.28
C CYS A 61 -20.18 -1.85 5.87
N LYS A 62 -20.24 -1.76 7.21
CA LYS A 62 -19.66 -0.61 7.91
C LYS A 62 -18.14 -0.72 7.93
N LEU A 63 -17.48 0.42 7.80
CA LEU A 63 -16.03 0.51 7.87
C LEU A 63 -15.60 0.78 9.32
N ASP A 64 -14.70 -0.05 9.83
CA ASP A 64 -14.10 0.18 11.15
C ASP A 64 -12.82 0.99 10.97
N ARG A 65 -12.76 2.18 11.59
CA ARG A 65 -11.58 3.04 11.52
C ARG A 65 -10.41 2.41 12.26
N VAL A 66 -9.21 2.54 11.69
CA VAL A 66 -7.95 2.22 12.39
C VAL A 66 -7.49 3.49 13.12
N ASP A 67 -7.85 3.65 14.39
CA ASP A 67 -7.71 4.92 15.13
C ASP A 67 -6.30 5.50 15.15
N TRP A 68 -5.27 4.65 15.20
CA TRP A 68 -3.87 5.06 15.23
C TRP A 68 -3.27 5.35 13.84
N LEU A 69 -4.00 5.07 12.76
CA LEU A 69 -3.52 5.19 11.39
C LEU A 69 -4.49 6.04 10.55
N PRO A 70 -4.17 7.31 10.27
CA PRO A 70 -5.07 8.22 9.57
C PRO A 70 -5.49 7.72 8.19
N ASN A 71 -6.78 7.85 7.88
CA ASN A 71 -7.42 7.44 6.63
C ASN A 71 -7.39 5.92 6.34
N PHE A 72 -7.12 5.08 7.34
CA PHE A 72 -7.22 3.62 7.20
C PHE A 72 -8.48 3.07 7.85
N TYR A 73 -9.05 2.08 7.18
CA TYR A 73 -10.24 1.35 7.63
C TYR A 73 -10.04 -0.14 7.44
N SER A 74 -10.48 -0.94 8.40
CA SER A 74 -10.58 -2.39 8.24
C SER A 74 -11.90 -2.79 7.59
N ILE A 75 -11.82 -3.80 6.74
CA ILE A 75 -12.94 -4.47 6.10
C ILE A 75 -12.84 -5.98 6.32
N PRO A 76 -13.96 -6.71 6.42
CA PRO A 76 -13.95 -8.16 6.45
C PRO A 76 -13.24 -8.75 5.20
N PRO A 77 -12.56 -9.90 5.32
CA PRO A 77 -11.71 -10.44 4.26
C PRO A 77 -12.48 -10.81 2.97
N HIS A 78 -13.77 -11.12 3.09
CA HIS A 78 -14.64 -11.48 1.97
C HIS A 78 -15.12 -10.26 1.16
N ILE A 79 -15.01 -9.04 1.69
CA ILE A 79 -15.43 -7.83 0.99
C ILE A 79 -14.47 -7.52 -0.16
N GLN A 80 -15.03 -7.29 -1.35
CA GLN A 80 -14.29 -6.93 -2.55
C GLN A 80 -14.53 -5.46 -2.89
N ILE A 81 -13.45 -4.69 -2.91
CA ILE A 81 -13.51 -3.26 -3.25
C ILE A 81 -13.34 -2.98 -4.73
N ALA A 82 -12.83 -3.94 -5.53
CA ALA A 82 -12.47 -3.68 -6.93
C ALA A 82 -13.68 -3.28 -7.80
N SER A 83 -14.89 -3.71 -7.42
CA SER A 83 -16.14 -3.39 -8.10
C SER A 83 -16.77 -2.06 -7.67
N THR A 84 -16.30 -1.43 -6.59
CA THR A 84 -16.90 -0.19 -6.05
C THR A 84 -16.56 1.01 -6.93
N ASN A 85 -17.43 2.00 -7.00
CA ASN A 85 -17.13 3.24 -7.72
C ASN A 85 -16.00 3.99 -7.02
N SER A 86 -15.96 3.99 -5.68
CA SER A 86 -14.88 4.62 -4.91
C SER A 86 -13.50 4.05 -5.29
N TYR A 87 -13.41 2.73 -5.54
CA TYR A 87 -12.15 2.14 -6.02
C TYR A 87 -11.86 2.52 -7.47
N ARG A 88 -12.85 2.49 -8.36
CA ARG A 88 -12.66 2.81 -9.79
C ARG A 88 -12.26 4.27 -10.02
N GLN A 89 -12.80 5.18 -9.22
CA GLN A 89 -12.53 6.62 -9.28
C GLN A 89 -11.20 7.02 -8.62
N GLY A 90 -10.56 6.10 -7.89
CA GLY A 90 -9.29 6.37 -7.24
C GLY A 90 -9.42 6.98 -5.84
N ASN A 91 -10.59 6.92 -5.21
CA ASN A 91 -10.82 7.50 -3.88
C ASN A 91 -10.27 6.56 -2.78
N ILE A 92 -10.19 5.25 -3.08
CA ILE A 92 -9.64 4.23 -2.17
C ILE A 92 -8.67 3.26 -2.85
N TYR A 93 -7.80 2.65 -2.05
CA TYR A 93 -7.02 1.47 -2.43
C TYR A 93 -6.77 0.54 -1.25
N GLY A 94 -6.57 -0.74 -1.56
CA GLY A 94 -6.17 -1.73 -0.57
C GLY A 94 -4.70 -1.52 -0.17
N MET A 95 -4.44 -1.48 1.12
CA MET A 95 -3.09 -1.35 1.68
C MET A 95 -3.11 -1.85 3.11
N ASP A 96 -2.18 -2.74 3.45
CA ASP A 96 -2.06 -3.28 4.81
C ASP A 96 -1.73 -2.17 5.83
N ALA A 97 -2.30 -2.27 7.03
CA ALA A 97 -2.08 -1.28 8.10
C ALA A 97 -0.59 -1.18 8.50
N ALA A 98 0.16 -2.28 8.52
CA ALA A 98 1.60 -2.25 8.80
C ALA A 98 2.37 -1.51 7.70
N SER A 99 1.90 -1.59 6.44
CA SER A 99 2.49 -0.80 5.36
C SER A 99 2.24 0.70 5.54
N GLY A 100 1.05 1.09 6.02
CA GLY A 100 0.75 2.48 6.35
C GLY A 100 1.57 2.98 7.53
N ALA A 101 1.72 2.15 8.57
CA ALA A 101 2.57 2.43 9.73
C ALA A 101 4.03 2.71 9.33
N ALA A 102 4.57 1.91 8.41
CA ALA A 102 5.92 2.11 7.89
C ALA A 102 6.09 3.47 7.20
N VAL A 103 5.08 3.93 6.44
CA VAL A 103 5.11 5.26 5.81
C VAL A 103 5.02 6.37 6.86
N LEU A 104 4.14 6.24 7.86
CA LEU A 104 4.05 7.22 8.95
C LEU A 104 5.36 7.34 9.74
N ALA A 105 6.05 6.22 9.98
CA ALA A 105 7.30 6.18 10.72
C ALA A 105 8.43 7.00 10.05
N LEU A 106 8.36 7.22 8.74
CA LEU A 106 9.31 8.06 8.00
C LEU A 106 9.14 9.57 8.33
N ASN A 107 8.00 9.97 8.90
CA ASN A 107 7.68 11.36 9.25
C ASN A 107 7.93 12.36 8.10
N VAL A 108 7.55 11.95 6.88
CA VAL A 108 7.66 12.77 5.67
C VAL A 108 6.76 13.99 5.77
N VAL A 109 7.29 15.16 5.41
CA VAL A 109 6.56 16.43 5.36
C VAL A 109 6.43 16.94 3.92
N PRO A 110 5.43 17.81 3.64
CA PRO A 110 5.30 18.41 2.32
C PRO A 110 6.57 19.13 1.87
N GLY A 111 7.01 18.90 0.64
CA GLY A 111 8.26 19.45 0.10
C GLY A 111 9.48 18.53 0.22
N ASP A 112 9.40 17.42 0.95
CA ASP A 112 10.52 16.47 1.02
C ASP A 112 10.84 15.83 -0.35
N HIS A 113 12.04 15.27 -0.45
CA HIS A 113 12.46 14.47 -1.60
C HIS A 113 12.73 13.04 -1.14
N VAL A 114 11.89 12.10 -1.59
CA VAL A 114 11.92 10.72 -1.08
C VAL A 114 12.39 9.74 -2.15
N LEU A 115 13.22 8.79 -1.73
CA LEU A 115 13.67 7.65 -2.53
C LEU A 115 13.09 6.36 -1.93
N ASP A 116 12.33 5.62 -2.74
CA ASP A 116 11.80 4.29 -2.41
C ASP A 116 12.50 3.24 -3.27
N LEU A 117 13.41 2.46 -2.67
CA LEU A 117 14.28 1.51 -3.38
C LEU A 117 13.61 0.18 -3.75
N CYS A 118 12.37 -0.06 -3.29
CA CYS A 118 11.58 -1.27 -3.56
C CYS A 118 10.12 -0.89 -3.81
N ALA A 119 9.91 0.04 -4.74
CA ALA A 119 8.68 0.81 -4.84
C ALA A 119 7.46 0.02 -5.35
N ALA A 120 7.66 -1.04 -6.14
CA ALA A 120 6.54 -1.73 -6.76
C ALA A 120 5.86 -2.72 -5.79
N PRO A 121 4.53 -2.93 -5.87
CA PRO A 121 3.60 -2.42 -6.89
C PRO A 121 3.09 -0.99 -6.65
N GLY A 122 3.51 -0.26 -5.61
CA GLY A 122 3.29 1.20 -5.54
C GLY A 122 2.36 1.74 -4.45
N ALA A 123 1.75 0.92 -3.58
CA ALA A 123 0.81 1.43 -2.56
C ALA A 123 1.47 2.40 -1.55
N LYS A 124 2.66 2.05 -1.04
CA LYS A 124 3.45 2.96 -0.18
C LYS A 124 3.87 4.22 -0.92
N LEU A 125 4.28 4.06 -2.18
CA LEU A 125 4.63 5.15 -3.07
C LEU A 125 3.46 6.14 -3.26
N CYS A 126 2.24 5.64 -3.45
CA CYS A 126 1.04 6.48 -3.53
C CYS A 126 0.80 7.24 -2.21
N MET A 127 0.91 6.56 -1.06
CA MET A 127 0.76 7.22 0.23
C MET A 127 1.82 8.30 0.47
N LEU A 128 3.08 8.04 0.10
CA LEU A 128 4.17 9.03 0.14
C LEU A 128 3.86 10.23 -0.77
N ALA A 129 3.42 9.99 -2.01
CA ALA A 129 3.09 11.05 -2.96
C ALA A 129 1.95 11.97 -2.47
N ASP A 130 0.99 11.43 -1.73
CA ASP A 130 -0.06 12.24 -1.07
C ASP A 130 0.54 13.15 0.03
N LEU A 131 1.49 12.65 0.83
CA LEU A 131 2.11 13.39 1.94
C LEU A 131 3.05 14.50 1.46
N LEU A 132 3.78 14.27 0.37
CA LEU A 132 4.77 15.19 -0.18
C LEU A 132 4.17 16.50 -0.73
N GLY A 133 2.88 16.50 -1.04
CA GLY A 133 2.20 17.66 -1.60
C GLY A 133 2.76 18.09 -2.97
N PRO A 134 2.47 19.33 -3.42
CA PRO A 134 2.84 19.80 -4.74
C PRO A 134 4.33 20.17 -4.89
N SER A 135 5.03 20.45 -3.79
CA SER A 135 6.43 20.91 -3.79
C SER A 135 7.46 19.78 -3.58
N GLY A 136 7.04 18.59 -3.15
CA GLY A 136 7.94 17.45 -2.94
C GLY A 136 8.12 16.60 -4.20
N SER A 137 9.12 15.72 -4.18
CA SER A 137 9.40 14.79 -5.29
C SER A 137 9.57 13.36 -4.80
N LEU A 138 9.14 12.39 -5.60
CA LEU A 138 9.25 10.98 -5.28
C LEU A 138 10.01 10.23 -6.37
N THR A 139 11.00 9.45 -5.96
CA THR A 139 11.75 8.56 -6.85
C THR A 139 11.53 7.13 -6.40
N GLY A 140 10.86 6.32 -7.22
CA GLY A 140 10.66 4.89 -7.00
C GLY A 140 11.60 4.06 -7.85
N VAL A 141 12.21 3.05 -7.26
CA VAL A 141 13.11 2.10 -7.92
C VAL A 141 12.59 0.69 -7.67
N ASP A 142 12.58 -0.16 -8.69
CA ASP A 142 12.31 -1.58 -8.53
C ASP A 142 12.98 -2.37 -9.67
N ILE A 143 13.60 -3.50 -9.35
CA ILE A 143 14.29 -4.33 -10.36
C ILE A 143 13.29 -5.01 -11.31
N ALA A 144 12.06 -5.25 -10.86
CA ALA A 144 11.06 -5.99 -11.62
C ALA A 144 10.24 -5.05 -12.51
N LYS A 145 10.64 -4.94 -13.78
CA LYS A 145 9.98 -4.11 -14.81
C LYS A 145 8.45 -4.26 -14.85
N HIS A 146 7.93 -5.49 -14.75
CA HIS A 146 6.49 -5.74 -14.79
C HIS A 146 5.75 -5.21 -13.56
N ARG A 147 6.36 -5.32 -12.36
CA ARG A 147 5.80 -4.75 -11.13
C ARG A 147 5.83 -3.23 -11.19
N LEU A 148 6.89 -2.65 -11.74
CA LEU A 148 7.00 -1.20 -11.92
C LEU A 148 5.99 -0.66 -12.94
N ALA A 149 5.63 -1.44 -13.96
CA ALA A 149 4.52 -1.09 -14.86
C ALA A 149 3.18 -1.02 -14.10
N ALA A 150 2.89 -1.98 -13.21
CA ALA A 150 1.71 -1.93 -12.34
C ALA A 150 1.74 -0.70 -11.39
N CYS A 151 2.92 -0.34 -10.88
CA CYS A 151 3.12 0.87 -10.10
C CYS A 151 2.78 2.14 -10.89
N ARG A 152 3.23 2.24 -12.15
CA ARG A 152 2.87 3.36 -13.03
C ARG A 152 1.35 3.45 -13.23
N THR A 153 0.67 2.34 -13.50
CA THR A 153 -0.80 2.30 -13.62
C THR A 153 -1.48 2.74 -12.33
N MET A 154 -0.96 2.32 -11.17
CA MET A 154 -1.48 2.74 -9.87
C MET A 154 -1.33 4.25 -9.70
N LEU A 155 -0.14 4.82 -9.90
CA LEU A 155 0.09 6.26 -9.80
C LEU A 155 -0.80 7.07 -10.74
N GLN A 156 -1.01 6.61 -11.98
CA GLN A 156 -1.92 7.26 -12.92
C GLN A 156 -3.36 7.23 -12.44
N LYS A 157 -3.85 6.06 -12.01
CA LYS A 157 -5.21 5.88 -11.49
C LYS A 157 -5.51 6.81 -10.32
N TYR A 158 -4.53 7.04 -9.46
CA TYR A 158 -4.68 7.87 -8.25
C TYR A 158 -4.28 9.35 -8.47
N SER A 159 -3.96 9.75 -9.71
CA SER A 159 -3.53 11.12 -10.08
C SER A 159 -2.29 11.60 -9.30
N LEU A 160 -1.29 10.71 -9.18
CA LEU A 160 -0.03 10.93 -8.45
C LEU A 160 1.21 10.82 -9.35
N GLY A 161 1.02 10.64 -10.66
CA GLY A 161 2.12 10.37 -11.61
C GLY A 161 3.08 11.53 -11.82
N ASP A 162 2.60 12.77 -11.86
CA ASP A 162 3.36 13.93 -12.34
C ASP A 162 4.63 14.24 -11.52
N ARG A 163 4.68 13.77 -10.27
CA ARG A 163 5.78 14.04 -9.32
C ARG A 163 6.58 12.79 -8.96
N CYS A 164 6.32 11.68 -9.66
CA CYS A 164 6.95 10.38 -9.40
C CYS A 164 7.84 9.97 -10.58
N ARG A 165 9.14 9.80 -10.32
CA ARG A 165 10.07 9.17 -11.28
C ARG A 165 10.21 7.70 -10.94
N LEU A 166 10.09 6.83 -11.94
CA LEU A 166 10.21 5.38 -11.76
C LEU A 166 11.41 4.85 -12.53
N PHE A 167 12.29 4.12 -11.85
CA PHE A 167 13.48 3.52 -12.44
C PHE A 167 13.46 2.00 -12.31
N VAL A 168 13.73 1.31 -13.42
CA VAL A 168 14.03 -0.12 -13.39
C VAL A 168 15.52 -0.27 -13.12
N ALA A 169 15.90 -0.56 -11.88
CA ALA A 169 17.30 -0.69 -11.48
C ALA A 169 17.44 -1.59 -10.24
N ASP A 170 18.68 -2.00 -9.97
CA ASP A 170 19.05 -2.63 -8.71
C ASP A 170 19.15 -1.57 -7.60
N GLY A 171 18.34 -1.75 -6.55
CA GLY A 171 18.31 -0.86 -5.40
C GLY A 171 19.63 -0.81 -4.62
N THR A 172 20.51 -1.81 -4.74
CA THR A 172 21.81 -1.80 -4.04
C THR A 172 22.87 -0.95 -4.76
N SER A 173 22.63 -0.57 -6.02
CA SER A 173 23.58 0.22 -6.83
C SER A 173 23.00 1.53 -7.37
N PHE A 174 21.74 1.84 -7.05
CA PHE A 174 21.08 3.04 -7.56
C PHE A 174 21.68 4.31 -6.93
N SER A 175 22.03 5.31 -7.77
CA SER A 175 22.81 6.47 -7.32
C SER A 175 22.38 7.79 -7.97
N LEU A 176 21.11 7.94 -8.38
CA LEU A 176 20.63 9.21 -8.95
C LEU A 176 20.24 10.20 -7.86
N ILE A 177 20.60 11.46 -8.07
CA ILE A 177 20.30 12.55 -7.15
C ILE A 177 18.82 12.98 -7.29
N PRO A 178 18.14 13.37 -6.20
CA PRO A 178 16.82 13.99 -6.27
C PRO A 178 16.84 15.27 -7.12
N LEU A 179 15.69 15.67 -7.66
CA LEU A 179 15.59 16.96 -8.35
C LEU A 179 15.75 18.09 -7.33
N GLY A 180 16.96 18.63 -7.21
CA GLY A 180 17.20 19.95 -6.64
C GLY A 180 16.96 20.99 -7.74
N GLY A 181 16.24 22.08 -7.42
CA GLY A 181 15.99 23.15 -8.37
C GLY A 181 17.30 23.64 -9.01
N ASN A 182 17.45 23.37 -10.31
CA ASN A 182 18.41 23.93 -11.30
C ASN A 182 19.12 22.91 -12.22
N GLU A 183 18.64 21.68 -12.42
CA GLU A 183 19.13 20.86 -13.54
C GLU A 183 18.00 20.29 -14.42
N SER A 184 17.95 20.86 -15.62
CA SER A 184 17.14 20.61 -16.83
C SER A 184 16.60 19.20 -17.08
N GLU A 185 15.27 19.08 -17.02
CA GLU A 185 14.28 18.55 -18.02
C GLU A 185 14.59 17.39 -18.99
N ASN A 186 15.74 16.72 -19.01
CA ASN A 186 16.09 15.82 -20.11
C ASN A 186 16.20 14.32 -19.79
N GLN A 187 15.50 13.81 -18.77
CA GLN A 187 15.41 12.36 -18.54
C GLN A 187 14.05 11.92 -17.95
N CYS A 188 13.01 11.95 -18.77
CA CYS A 188 11.74 11.27 -18.49
C CYS A 188 11.20 10.61 -19.77
N LEU A 189 11.40 9.30 -19.90
CA LEU A 189 10.51 8.34 -20.61
C LEU A 189 10.52 7.01 -19.84
#